data_AF-A0A840A8C1-F1
#
_entry.id   AF-A0A840A8C1-F1
#
_cell.length_a   1.000
_cell.length_b   1.000
_cell.length_c   1.000
_cell.angle_alpha   90.00
_cell.angle_beta   90.00
_cell.angle_gamma   90.00
#
_symmetry.space_group_name_H-M   'P 1'
#
loop_
_entity.id
_entity.type
_entity.pdbx_description
1 polymer ?
#
loop_
_entity_poly.entity_id
_entity_poly.type
_entity_poly.pdbx_seq_one_letter_code
_entity_poly.pdbx_strand_id
1 'polypeptide(L)'
;MTFSGNASFDGGEFAARVSFQHAGFLFPSPPNDARSIRFRDWHFGGVTEFDHARFERRVEFTASIFARLASFQQLTWPKCLADAQGMFSQAVFKDLASFQGAGVRRFAAFDGVVLQGGLQLDDADEPTANATFHTERKEAEAYAEREAALRHLEGGCRVLKQAMEKSSNKAREQMFYAFELMARRHQRAIPWWERLISHAYGAVADYGRSIGRPLLWLVLLVPAFAAAYAGLLYGGRGEALAGPTPRVVLVECLSHSAQRVLPFGPWTLTPAQIAQSPVQSLLQGPTDALFSLAIRGLGSLQSLLALILAFLAGLSIRRRFQIN
;
A
#
# COMPACT_ATOMS: atom_id res chain seq x y z
N MET A 1 15.31 -34.57 -10.94
CA MET A 1 15.98 -35.01 -9.69
C MET A 1 15.02 -34.74 -8.54
N THR A 2 14.90 -35.64 -7.57
CA THR A 2 14.01 -35.44 -6.41
C THR A 2 14.84 -35.42 -5.15
N PHE A 3 14.77 -34.31 -4.42
CA PHE A 3 15.32 -34.20 -3.08
C PHE A 3 14.21 -34.48 -2.09
N SER A 4 14.45 -35.40 -1.16
CA SER A 4 13.48 -35.74 -0.13
C SER A 4 14.11 -35.82 1.26
N GLY A 5 13.35 -35.39 2.27
CA GLY A 5 13.84 -35.31 3.64
C GLY A 5 14.71 -34.07 3.90
N ASN A 6 15.39 -34.08 5.05
CA ASN A 6 16.24 -32.96 5.46
C ASN A 6 17.57 -33.03 4.73
N ALA A 7 17.91 -31.96 4.02
CA ALA A 7 19.24 -31.78 3.46
C ALA A 7 19.75 -30.40 3.85
N SER A 8 20.89 -30.36 4.54
CA SER A 8 21.62 -29.12 4.82
C SER A 8 22.90 -29.18 4.02
N PHE A 9 23.07 -28.23 3.12
CA PHE A 9 24.27 -28.02 2.36
C PHE A 9 24.86 -26.70 2.85
N ASP A 10 25.91 -26.78 3.66
CA ASP A 10 26.53 -25.60 4.28
C ASP A 10 27.93 -25.40 3.69
N GLY A 11 28.13 -24.28 2.97
CA GLY A 11 29.40 -23.90 2.37
C GLY A 11 29.80 -24.78 1.18
N GLY A 12 29.60 -24.27 -0.04
CA GLY A 12 29.97 -24.98 -1.27
C GLY A 12 30.03 -24.07 -2.48
N GLU A 13 30.66 -24.54 -3.55
CA GLU A 13 30.80 -23.79 -4.79
C GLU A 13 30.44 -24.64 -6.01
N PHE A 14 29.57 -24.09 -6.86
CA PHE A 14 29.39 -24.55 -8.23
C PHE A 14 30.04 -23.52 -9.18
N ALA A 15 31.28 -23.78 -9.59
CA ALA A 15 32.01 -22.88 -10.49
C ALA A 15 31.41 -22.84 -11.91
N ALA A 16 30.81 -23.95 -12.35
CA ALA A 16 30.17 -24.09 -13.66
C ALA A 16 28.64 -23.93 -13.55
N ARG A 17 27.95 -24.02 -14.71
CA ARG A 17 26.49 -24.03 -14.78
C ARG A 17 25.92 -25.20 -13.97
N VAL A 18 24.91 -24.94 -13.15
CA VAL A 18 24.16 -25.96 -12.41
C VAL A 18 22.68 -25.89 -12.78
N SER A 19 22.08 -27.06 -13.02
CA SER A 19 20.69 -27.17 -13.45
C SER A 19 19.92 -28.12 -12.55
N PHE A 20 18.90 -27.58 -11.90
CA PHE A 20 17.89 -28.26 -11.11
C PHE A 20 16.53 -28.17 -11.80
N GLN A 21 16.52 -28.14 -13.14
CA GLN A 21 15.28 -28.11 -13.90
C GLN A 21 14.39 -29.31 -13.56
N HIS A 22 13.10 -29.05 -13.39
CA HIS A 22 12.09 -30.03 -12.98
C HIS A 22 12.43 -30.75 -11.65
N ALA A 23 13.31 -30.17 -10.82
CA ALA A 23 13.64 -30.78 -9.55
C ALA A 23 12.46 -30.70 -8.58
N GLY A 24 12.13 -31.83 -7.97
CA GLY A 24 11.12 -31.90 -6.92
C GLY A 24 11.79 -31.84 -5.55
N PHE A 25 11.44 -30.84 -4.75
CA PHE A 25 11.84 -30.74 -3.35
C PHE A 25 10.64 -31.18 -2.51
N LEU A 26 10.52 -32.50 -2.34
CA LEU A 26 9.32 -33.19 -1.85
C LEU A 26 9.55 -33.77 -0.45
N PHE A 27 8.51 -33.82 0.37
CA PHE A 27 8.60 -34.39 1.72
C PHE A 27 7.46 -35.37 1.97
N PRO A 28 7.70 -36.69 1.95
CA PRO A 28 6.71 -37.66 2.39
C PRO A 28 6.46 -37.51 3.91
N SER A 29 5.19 -37.51 4.31
CA SER A 29 4.57 -37.33 5.66
C SER A 29 5.30 -37.96 6.86
N PRO A 30 5.01 -37.58 8.14
CA PRO A 30 3.99 -36.65 8.66
C PRO A 30 4.62 -35.31 9.19
N PRO A 31 3.85 -34.36 9.79
CA PRO A 31 4.13 -32.92 9.79
C PRO A 31 4.96 -32.38 10.98
N ASN A 32 5.56 -33.25 11.81
CA ASN A 32 6.06 -32.83 13.13
C ASN A 32 7.50 -32.30 13.18
N ASP A 33 8.27 -32.39 12.11
CA ASP A 33 9.61 -31.79 12.07
C ASP A 33 9.68 -30.72 10.99
N ALA A 34 10.38 -29.63 11.32
CA ALA A 34 10.72 -28.52 10.43
C ALA A 34 11.67 -29.00 9.32
N ARG A 35 11.13 -29.85 8.43
CA ARG A 35 11.90 -30.44 7.36
C ARG A 35 12.14 -29.41 6.28
N SER A 36 13.41 -29.12 6.03
CA SER A 36 13.84 -28.09 5.10
C SER A 36 15.04 -28.55 4.30
N ILE A 37 15.14 -28.05 3.07
CA ILE A 37 16.34 -28.20 2.25
C ILE A 37 17.02 -26.85 2.23
N ARG A 38 18.26 -26.78 2.71
CA ARG A 38 18.97 -25.52 2.92
C ARG A 38 20.27 -25.51 2.15
N PHE A 39 20.44 -24.46 1.36
CA PHE A 39 21.69 -24.06 0.74
C PHE A 39 22.16 -22.81 1.48
N ARG A 40 23.06 -22.99 2.44
CA ARG A 40 23.62 -21.87 3.21
C ARG A 40 25.03 -21.57 2.75
N ASP A 41 25.33 -20.29 2.53
CA ASP A 41 26.66 -19.83 2.14
C ASP A 41 27.18 -20.49 0.84
N TRP A 42 26.27 -20.76 -0.11
CA TRP A 42 26.64 -21.35 -1.40
C TRP A 42 27.06 -20.29 -2.41
N HIS A 43 28.13 -20.59 -3.16
CA HIS A 43 28.55 -19.81 -4.31
C HIS A 43 28.16 -20.49 -5.62
N PHE A 44 27.16 -19.94 -6.31
CA PHE A 44 26.80 -20.34 -7.66
C PHE A 44 27.53 -19.43 -8.66
N GLY A 45 28.73 -19.86 -9.08
CA GLY A 45 29.61 -19.11 -9.98
C GLY A 45 29.14 -19.08 -11.43
N GLY A 46 28.45 -20.14 -11.86
CA GLY A 46 27.84 -20.25 -13.19
C GLY A 46 26.36 -19.81 -13.25
N VAL A 47 25.73 -20.09 -14.37
CA VAL A 47 24.26 -19.95 -14.53
C VAL A 47 23.57 -21.01 -13.68
N THR A 48 22.51 -20.62 -12.97
CA THR A 48 21.75 -21.52 -12.11
C THR A 48 20.30 -21.59 -12.54
N GLU A 49 19.81 -22.80 -12.81
CA GLU A 49 18.46 -23.02 -13.33
C GLU A 49 17.63 -23.87 -12.38
N PHE A 50 16.52 -23.32 -11.91
CA PHE A 50 15.47 -23.99 -11.13
C PHE A 50 14.14 -23.99 -11.89
N ASP A 51 14.20 -23.96 -13.23
CA ASP A 51 12.98 -23.87 -14.04
C ASP A 51 12.09 -25.11 -13.83
N HIS A 52 10.79 -24.89 -13.69
CA HIS A 52 9.80 -25.91 -13.35
C HIS A 52 10.07 -26.67 -12.05
N ALA A 53 10.97 -26.18 -11.19
CA ALA A 53 11.19 -26.80 -9.89
C ALA A 53 9.93 -26.68 -9.01
N ARG A 54 9.74 -27.67 -8.16
CA ARG A 54 8.57 -27.74 -7.26
C ARG A 54 9.04 -27.67 -5.82
N PHE A 55 8.71 -26.57 -5.15
CA PHE A 55 8.99 -26.38 -3.73
C PHE A 55 7.71 -26.68 -2.94
N GLU A 56 7.56 -27.90 -2.44
CA GLU A 56 6.37 -28.24 -1.63
C GLU A 56 6.46 -27.77 -0.18
N ARG A 57 7.69 -27.62 0.33
CA ARG A 57 8.03 -27.16 1.68
C ARG A 57 9.19 -26.16 1.61
N ARG A 58 9.69 -25.78 2.78
CA ARG A 58 10.77 -24.82 2.97
C ARG A 58 12.07 -25.25 2.27
N VAL A 59 12.45 -24.46 1.26
CA VAL A 59 13.76 -24.50 0.61
C VAL A 59 14.46 -23.18 0.91
N GLU A 60 15.66 -23.16 1.47
CA GLU A 60 16.34 -21.91 1.81
C GLU A 60 17.62 -21.74 1.00
N PHE A 61 17.90 -20.51 0.58
CA PHE A 61 19.13 -20.09 -0.11
C PHE A 61 19.88 -19.04 0.71
N THR A 62 19.84 -19.15 2.04
CA THR A 62 20.34 -18.13 2.96
C THR A 62 21.80 -17.80 2.71
N ALA A 63 22.13 -16.52 2.61
CA ALA A 63 23.49 -16.01 2.36
C ALA A 63 24.18 -16.58 1.09
N SER A 64 23.42 -17.18 0.18
CA SER A 64 23.95 -17.73 -1.07
C SER A 64 24.15 -16.65 -2.12
N ILE A 65 25.18 -16.80 -2.96
CA ILE A 65 25.55 -15.85 -4.00
C ILE A 65 25.30 -16.49 -5.37
N PHE A 66 24.46 -15.85 -6.17
CA PHE A 66 24.25 -16.16 -7.59
C PHE A 66 25.06 -15.18 -8.43
N ALA A 67 26.18 -15.64 -8.97
CA ALA A 67 27.14 -14.77 -9.67
C ALA A 67 26.72 -14.42 -11.10
N ARG A 68 25.94 -15.29 -11.74
CA ARG A 68 25.37 -15.12 -13.08
C ARG A 68 23.84 -15.20 -13.01
N LEU A 69 23.19 -15.29 -14.18
CA LEU A 69 21.76 -15.49 -14.31
C LEU A 69 21.25 -16.61 -13.38
N ALA A 70 20.23 -16.29 -12.58
CA ALA A 70 19.49 -17.26 -11.78
C ALA A 70 18.05 -17.33 -12.28
N SER A 71 17.68 -18.47 -12.86
CA SER A 71 16.37 -18.70 -13.46
C SER A 71 15.51 -19.57 -12.56
N PHE A 72 14.30 -19.09 -12.25
CA PHE A 72 13.25 -19.77 -11.47
C PHE A 72 11.95 -19.76 -12.29
N GLN A 73 12.04 -19.99 -13.59
CA GLN A 73 10.88 -19.87 -14.46
C GLN A 73 9.86 -20.98 -14.19
N GLN A 74 8.57 -20.64 -14.17
CA GLN A 74 7.47 -21.57 -13.89
C GLN A 74 7.67 -22.37 -12.59
N LEU A 75 8.32 -21.77 -11.60
CA LEU A 75 8.51 -22.35 -10.28
C LEU A 75 7.16 -22.55 -9.58
N THR A 76 6.98 -23.70 -8.93
CA THR A 76 5.84 -23.90 -8.01
C THR A 76 6.24 -23.49 -6.60
N TRP A 77 5.67 -22.39 -6.11
CA TRP A 77 5.86 -21.88 -4.76
C TRP A 77 5.34 -22.83 -3.67
N PRO A 78 5.92 -22.79 -2.45
CA PRO A 78 5.36 -23.47 -1.29
C PRO A 78 3.91 -23.06 -1.01
N LYS A 79 3.12 -24.03 -0.51
CA LYS A 79 1.69 -23.83 -0.21
C LYS A 79 1.44 -22.97 1.02
N CYS A 80 2.39 -22.87 1.94
CA CYS A 80 2.25 -22.10 3.17
C CYS A 80 3.21 -20.91 3.16
N LEU A 81 2.77 -19.75 3.67
CA LEU A 81 3.65 -18.58 3.86
C LEU A 81 4.88 -18.92 4.72
N ALA A 82 4.70 -19.73 5.76
CA ALA A 82 5.76 -20.13 6.69
C ALA A 82 6.92 -20.88 6.03
N ASP A 83 6.65 -21.57 4.91
CA ASP A 83 7.66 -22.29 4.14
C ASP A 83 8.39 -21.38 3.14
N ALA A 84 7.78 -20.24 2.79
CA ALA A 84 8.35 -19.28 1.85
C ALA A 84 9.00 -18.07 2.53
N GLN A 85 8.74 -17.81 3.82
CA GLN A 85 9.30 -16.64 4.50
C GLN A 85 10.84 -16.68 4.52
N GLY A 86 11.48 -15.59 4.09
CA GLY A 86 12.94 -15.47 4.08
C GLY A 86 13.66 -16.51 3.23
N MET A 87 12.99 -17.10 2.23
CA MET A 87 13.53 -18.15 1.37
C MET A 87 14.91 -17.81 0.78
N PHE A 88 15.09 -16.53 0.45
CA PHE A 88 16.32 -15.98 -0.12
C PHE A 88 16.99 -14.99 0.84
N SER A 89 16.80 -15.12 2.15
CA SER A 89 17.35 -14.17 3.12
C SER A 89 18.86 -14.00 2.97
N GLN A 90 19.33 -12.76 2.82
CA GLN A 90 20.73 -12.42 2.58
C GLN A 90 21.33 -13.01 1.29
N ALA A 91 20.51 -13.61 0.42
CA ALA A 91 20.98 -14.08 -0.87
C ALA A 91 21.32 -12.88 -1.77
N VAL A 92 22.39 -13.02 -2.56
CA VAL A 92 22.87 -11.97 -3.46
C VAL A 92 22.74 -12.45 -4.90
N PHE A 93 21.91 -11.78 -5.68
CA PHE A 93 21.84 -11.97 -7.13
C PHE A 93 22.67 -10.88 -7.81
N LYS A 94 23.87 -11.23 -8.26
CA LYS A 94 24.80 -10.28 -8.92
C LYS A 94 24.31 -9.89 -10.31
N ASP A 95 23.71 -10.84 -11.02
CA ASP A 95 23.11 -10.65 -12.34
C ASP A 95 21.57 -10.70 -12.24
N LEU A 96 20.88 -10.91 -13.36
CA LEU A 96 19.44 -11.02 -13.43
C LEU A 96 18.89 -12.24 -12.67
N ALA A 97 17.84 -12.03 -11.88
CA ALA A 97 17.00 -13.08 -11.31
C ALA A 97 15.64 -13.12 -12.03
N SER A 98 15.27 -14.26 -12.61
CA SER A 98 14.02 -14.42 -13.37
C SER A 98 13.05 -15.37 -12.68
N PHE A 99 11.86 -14.88 -12.33
CA PHE A 99 10.74 -15.67 -11.79
C PHE A 99 9.53 -15.67 -12.73
N GLN A 100 9.78 -15.54 -14.04
CA GLN A 100 8.72 -15.52 -15.04
C GLN A 100 7.96 -16.86 -15.08
N GLY A 101 6.64 -16.80 -15.13
CA GLY A 101 5.73 -17.94 -15.06
C GLY A 101 5.53 -18.53 -13.66
N ALA A 102 6.25 -18.06 -12.63
CA ALA A 102 6.06 -18.51 -11.25
C ALA A 102 4.84 -17.83 -10.57
N GLY A 103 4.30 -16.79 -11.19
CA GLY A 103 3.27 -15.92 -10.64
C GLY A 103 3.82 -14.93 -9.61
N VAL A 104 3.11 -13.81 -9.45
CA VAL A 104 3.40 -12.80 -8.42
C VAL A 104 2.83 -13.28 -7.09
N ARG A 105 3.61 -14.10 -6.35
CA ARG A 105 3.26 -14.69 -5.05
C ARG A 105 4.49 -14.79 -4.15
N ARG A 106 4.25 -15.07 -2.87
CA ARG A 106 5.22 -15.25 -1.79
C ARG A 106 6.17 -14.06 -1.64
N PHE A 107 5.61 -12.88 -1.41
CA PHE A 107 6.40 -11.66 -1.26
C PHE A 107 7.42 -11.77 -0.12
N ALA A 108 7.06 -12.45 0.97
CA ALA A 108 7.93 -12.69 2.11
C ALA A 108 9.20 -13.52 1.78
N ALA A 109 9.26 -14.19 0.63
CA ALA A 109 10.44 -14.94 0.20
C ALA A 109 11.63 -14.04 -0.15
N PHE A 110 11.34 -12.81 -0.57
CA PHE A 110 12.35 -11.84 -0.99
C PHE A 110 12.88 -10.99 0.17
N ASP A 111 12.50 -11.29 1.41
CA ASP A 111 13.01 -10.54 2.55
C ASP A 111 14.53 -10.68 2.67
N GLY A 112 15.22 -9.54 2.82
CA GLY A 112 16.68 -9.49 2.95
C GLY A 112 17.48 -9.84 1.69
N VAL A 113 16.84 -10.01 0.53
CA VAL A 113 17.55 -10.29 -0.73
C VAL A 113 18.27 -9.05 -1.25
N VAL A 114 19.47 -9.24 -1.79
CA VAL A 114 20.22 -8.21 -2.50
C VAL A 114 20.18 -8.48 -4.01
N LEU A 115 19.42 -7.65 -4.74
CA LEU A 115 19.31 -7.71 -6.20
C LEU A 115 20.20 -6.66 -6.85
N GLN A 116 21.31 -7.05 -7.48
CA GLN A 116 22.23 -6.14 -8.18
C GLN A 116 21.88 -6.00 -9.66
N GLY A 117 21.74 -7.11 -10.40
CA GLY A 117 21.52 -7.10 -11.86
C GLY A 117 20.08 -6.89 -12.30
N GLY A 118 19.10 -7.22 -11.47
CA GLY A 118 17.68 -6.95 -11.71
C GLY A 118 16.77 -8.13 -11.35
N LEU A 119 15.46 -7.90 -11.48
CA LEU A 119 14.43 -8.90 -11.18
C LEU A 119 13.38 -8.88 -12.27
N GLN A 120 13.13 -10.03 -12.88
CA GLN A 120 12.01 -10.27 -13.77
C GLN A 120 10.91 -11.03 -13.03
N LEU A 121 9.73 -10.43 -12.99
CA LEU A 121 8.50 -10.99 -12.44
C LEU A 121 7.41 -10.94 -13.49
N ASP A 122 6.42 -11.82 -13.35
CA ASP A 122 5.25 -11.84 -14.22
C ASP A 122 4.49 -10.53 -14.26
N ASP A 123 3.89 -10.29 -15.42
CA ASP A 123 2.91 -9.24 -15.66
C ASP A 123 1.55 -9.62 -15.06
N ALA A 124 1.46 -9.56 -13.74
CA ALA A 124 0.18 -9.61 -13.04
C ALA A 124 -0.50 -8.24 -13.06
N ASP A 125 -1.81 -8.24 -13.31
CA ASP A 125 -2.67 -7.08 -13.12
C ASP A 125 -2.75 -6.72 -11.62
N GLU A 126 -2.97 -5.44 -11.33
CA GLU A 126 -3.05 -4.92 -9.97
C GLU A 126 -4.10 -5.65 -9.09
N PRO A 127 -5.33 -5.94 -9.57
CA PRO A 127 -6.31 -6.72 -8.81
C PRO A 127 -5.79 -8.08 -8.35
N THR A 128 -5.14 -8.84 -9.24
CA THR A 128 -4.58 -10.16 -8.92
C THR A 128 -3.45 -10.07 -7.90
N ALA A 129 -2.53 -9.10 -8.07
CA ALA A 129 -1.45 -8.88 -7.12
C ALA A 129 -2.00 -8.47 -5.74
N ASN A 130 -3.02 -7.61 -5.70
CA ASN A 130 -3.65 -7.15 -4.47
C ASN A 130 -4.40 -8.28 -3.75
N ALA A 131 -5.14 -9.12 -4.48
CA ALA A 131 -5.80 -10.30 -3.94
C ALA A 131 -4.78 -11.28 -3.34
N THR A 132 -3.65 -11.49 -4.02
CA THR A 132 -2.57 -12.34 -3.51
C THR A 132 -1.97 -11.77 -2.23
N PHE A 133 -1.64 -10.48 -2.21
CA PHE A 133 -1.11 -9.81 -1.01
C PHE A 133 -2.08 -9.92 0.18
N HIS A 134 -3.38 -9.70 -0.04
CA HIS A 134 -4.37 -9.84 1.02
C HIS A 134 -4.47 -11.25 1.58
N THR A 135 -4.34 -12.27 0.72
CA THR A 135 -4.29 -13.68 1.14
C THR A 135 -3.06 -13.95 1.98
N GLU A 136 -1.86 -13.57 1.51
CA GLU A 136 -0.61 -13.77 2.26
C GLU A 136 -0.58 -13.01 3.59
N ARG A 137 -1.12 -11.79 3.63
CA ARG A 137 -1.27 -11.03 4.88
C ARG A 137 -2.19 -11.75 5.86
N LYS A 138 -3.33 -12.29 5.39
CA LYS A 138 -4.24 -13.08 6.26
C LYS A 138 -3.55 -14.33 6.79
N GLU A 139 -2.77 -15.01 5.95
CA GLU A 139 -1.94 -16.15 6.37
C GLU A 139 -0.93 -15.72 7.45
N ALA A 140 -0.24 -14.58 7.27
CA ALA A 140 0.70 -14.03 8.25
C ALA A 140 0.01 -13.67 9.59
N GLU A 141 -1.20 -13.12 9.53
CA GLU A 141 -1.99 -12.75 10.71
C GLU A 141 -2.48 -13.98 11.51
N ALA A 142 -2.76 -15.09 10.82
CA ALA A 142 -3.18 -16.35 11.42
C ALA A 142 -2.00 -17.20 11.94
N TYR A 143 -0.76 -16.84 11.60
CA TYR A 143 0.42 -17.60 11.99
C TYR A 143 0.80 -17.37 13.46
N ALA A 144 1.36 -18.40 14.11
CA ALA A 144 1.78 -18.33 15.52
C ALA A 144 2.81 -17.22 15.75
N GLU A 145 3.79 -17.09 14.85
CA GLU A 145 4.80 -16.03 14.86
C GLU A 145 4.39 -14.85 13.97
N ARG A 146 3.14 -14.39 14.13
CA ARG A 146 2.55 -13.32 13.32
C ARG A 146 3.47 -12.11 13.10
N GLU A 147 4.18 -11.66 14.13
CA GLU A 147 5.05 -10.49 14.02
C GLU A 147 6.25 -10.73 13.10
N ALA A 148 6.88 -11.91 13.19
CA ALA A 148 7.98 -12.28 12.31
C ALA A 148 7.48 -12.41 10.86
N ALA A 149 6.36 -13.08 10.65
CA ALA A 149 5.75 -13.25 9.33
C ALA A 149 5.40 -11.89 8.67
N LEU A 150 4.84 -10.95 9.44
CA LEU A 150 4.53 -9.61 8.94
C LEU A 150 5.78 -8.76 8.65
N ARG A 151 6.88 -8.96 9.40
CA ARG A 151 8.16 -8.30 9.12
C ARG A 151 8.79 -8.83 7.84
N HIS A 152 8.82 -10.15 7.65
CA HIS A 152 9.28 -10.76 6.39
C HIS A 152 8.44 -10.30 5.20
N LEU A 153 7.12 -10.20 5.36
CA LEU A 153 6.24 -9.69 4.32
C LEU A 153 6.55 -8.22 3.96
N GLU A 154 6.78 -7.37 4.97
CA GLU A 154 7.20 -5.98 4.74
C GLU A 154 8.55 -5.90 4.03
N GLY A 155 9.56 -6.63 4.52
CA GLY A 155 10.91 -6.59 3.97
C GLY A 155 10.98 -7.13 2.54
N GLY A 156 10.23 -8.18 2.22
CA GLY A 156 10.07 -8.68 0.87
C GLY A 156 9.44 -7.64 -0.07
N CYS A 157 8.36 -6.97 0.36
CA CYS A 157 7.76 -5.88 -0.42
C CYS A 157 8.73 -4.71 -0.64
N ARG A 158 9.57 -4.39 0.35
CA ARG A 158 10.59 -3.35 0.25
C ARG A 158 11.64 -3.68 -0.81
N VAL A 159 12.13 -4.92 -0.84
CA VAL A 159 13.09 -5.38 -1.86
C VAL A 159 12.46 -5.32 -3.25
N LEU A 160 11.22 -5.79 -3.40
CA LEU A 160 10.51 -5.74 -4.68
C LEU A 160 10.28 -4.31 -5.15
N LYS A 161 9.94 -3.38 -4.25
CA LYS A 161 9.84 -1.94 -4.55
C LYS A 161 11.16 -1.41 -5.13
N GLN A 162 12.28 -1.66 -4.47
CA GLN A 162 13.61 -1.22 -4.94
C GLN A 162 13.98 -1.85 -6.29
N ALA A 163 13.62 -3.12 -6.50
CA ALA A 163 13.84 -3.79 -7.79
C ALA A 163 13.03 -3.15 -8.92
N MET A 164 11.79 -2.75 -8.66
CA MET A 164 10.95 -2.06 -9.64
C MET A 164 11.38 -0.61 -9.90
N GLU A 165 11.93 0.06 -8.88
CA GLU A 165 12.57 1.36 -9.06
C GLU A 165 13.76 1.27 -10.02
N LYS A 166 14.64 0.26 -9.83
CA LYS A 166 15.78 0.00 -10.72
C LYS A 166 15.35 -0.30 -12.17
N SER A 167 14.26 -1.02 -12.36
CA SER A 167 13.71 -1.30 -13.70
C SER A 167 12.87 -0.15 -14.27
N SER A 168 12.79 0.99 -13.57
CA SER A 168 11.96 2.15 -13.94
C SER A 168 10.47 1.83 -14.09
N ASN A 169 9.97 0.75 -13.49
CA ASN A 169 8.55 0.38 -13.51
C ASN A 169 7.79 1.08 -12.38
N LYS A 170 7.44 2.35 -12.60
CA LYS A 170 6.79 3.22 -11.60
C LYS A 170 5.45 2.70 -11.09
N ALA A 171 4.66 2.03 -11.94
CA ALA A 171 3.37 1.47 -11.53
C ALA A 171 3.54 0.36 -10.49
N ARG A 172 4.49 -0.56 -10.72
CA ARG A 172 4.77 -1.64 -9.76
C ARG A 172 5.49 -1.16 -8.51
N GLU A 173 6.40 -0.20 -8.65
CA GLU A 173 7.06 0.44 -7.51
C GLU A 173 6.02 0.97 -6.50
N GLN A 174 5.00 1.69 -6.98
CA GLN A 174 3.91 2.20 -6.15
C GLN A 174 3.06 1.09 -5.54
N MET A 175 2.79 0.04 -6.30
CA MET A 175 2.05 -1.12 -5.81
C MET A 175 2.77 -1.76 -4.61
N PHE A 176 4.06 -2.10 -4.75
CA PHE A 176 4.85 -2.70 -3.69
C PHE A 176 5.09 -1.76 -2.50
N TYR A 177 5.23 -0.46 -2.74
CA TYR A 177 5.28 0.52 -1.66
C TYR A 177 4.02 0.52 -0.79
N ALA A 178 2.84 0.44 -1.42
CA ALA A 178 1.60 0.36 -0.67
C ALA A 178 1.42 -1.00 0.04
N PHE A 179 1.93 -2.10 -0.52
CA PHE A 179 1.98 -3.39 0.19
C PHE A 179 2.91 -3.34 1.41
N GLU A 180 4.08 -2.70 1.30
CA GLU A 180 4.99 -2.45 2.41
C GLU A 180 4.28 -1.69 3.55
N LEU A 181 3.58 -0.59 3.23
CA LEU A 181 2.82 0.18 4.21
C LEU A 181 1.69 -0.62 4.86
N MET A 182 0.97 -1.44 4.06
CA MET A 182 -0.10 -2.28 4.57
C MET A 182 0.43 -3.38 5.50
N ALA A 183 1.56 -4.01 5.17
CA ALA A 183 2.21 -5.02 6.01
C ALA A 183 2.70 -4.39 7.32
N ARG A 184 3.39 -3.26 7.22
CA ARG A 184 3.89 -2.46 8.35
C ARG A 184 2.74 -2.16 9.33
N ARG A 185 1.63 -1.57 8.88
CA ARG A 185 0.47 -1.20 9.73
C ARG A 185 -0.04 -2.31 10.68
N HIS A 186 0.08 -3.57 10.29
CA HIS A 186 -0.42 -4.71 11.09
C HIS A 186 0.54 -5.19 12.17
N GLN A 187 1.76 -4.65 12.21
CA GLN A 187 2.76 -4.95 13.23
C GLN A 187 2.43 -4.23 14.54
N ARG A 188 2.59 -4.94 15.67
CA ARG A 188 2.25 -4.43 17.01
C ARG A 188 3.13 -3.28 17.49
N ALA A 189 4.39 -3.25 17.05
CA ALA A 189 5.41 -2.28 17.47
C ALA A 189 5.14 -0.84 17.04
N ILE A 190 4.19 -0.62 16.13
CA ILE A 190 3.93 0.71 15.58
C ILE A 190 3.00 1.51 16.51
N PRO A 191 3.33 2.78 16.80
CA PRO A 191 2.47 3.69 17.54
C PRO A 191 1.05 3.76 16.96
N TRP A 192 0.05 3.87 17.83
CA TRP A 192 -1.36 3.91 17.41
C TRP A 192 -1.66 5.08 16.46
N TRP A 193 -0.95 6.21 16.58
CA TRP A 193 -1.12 7.37 15.70
C TRP A 193 -0.59 7.11 14.28
N GLU A 194 0.53 6.39 14.11
CA GLU A 194 1.02 5.97 12.80
C GLU A 194 0.01 5.05 12.11
N ARG A 195 -0.65 4.17 12.88
CA ARG A 195 -1.74 3.34 12.34
C ARG A 195 -2.94 4.18 11.92
N LEU A 196 -3.34 5.15 12.74
CA LEU A 196 -4.46 6.03 12.43
C LEU A 196 -4.20 6.83 11.15
N ILE A 197 -3.01 7.44 11.02
CA ILE A 197 -2.61 8.18 9.81
C ILE A 197 -2.56 7.25 8.59
N SER A 198 -2.02 6.04 8.75
CA SER A 198 -1.99 5.05 7.66
C SER A 198 -3.40 4.63 7.21
N HIS A 199 -4.33 4.43 8.15
CA HIS A 199 -5.74 4.19 7.84
C HIS A 199 -6.39 5.36 7.13
N ALA A 200 -6.16 6.59 7.60
CA ALA A 200 -6.68 7.80 6.97
C ALA A 200 -6.12 7.94 5.54
N TYR A 201 -4.82 7.73 5.34
CA TYR A 201 -4.17 7.82 4.03
C TYR A 201 -4.69 6.75 3.06
N GLY A 202 -4.90 5.52 3.53
CA GLY A 202 -5.52 4.45 2.73
C GLY A 202 -6.98 4.75 2.35
N ALA A 203 -7.78 5.26 3.29
CA ALA A 203 -9.18 5.60 3.06
C ALA A 203 -9.34 6.78 2.09
N VAL A 204 -8.46 7.79 2.22
CA VAL A 204 -8.53 9.03 1.45
C VAL A 204 -7.95 8.86 0.05
N ALA A 205 -6.78 8.24 -0.07
CA ALA A 205 -5.99 8.26 -1.31
C ALA A 205 -5.67 6.87 -1.88
N ASP A 206 -6.09 5.78 -1.23
CA ASP A 206 -5.65 4.41 -1.56
C ASP A 206 -4.13 4.30 -1.64
N TYR A 207 -3.43 4.93 -0.70
CA TYR A 207 -1.97 5.05 -0.71
C TYR A 207 -1.39 5.74 -1.96
N GLY A 208 -2.16 6.62 -2.58
CA GLY A 208 -1.78 7.37 -3.79
C GLY A 208 -2.07 6.63 -5.09
N ARG A 209 -2.71 5.45 -5.05
CA ARG A 209 -3.07 4.68 -6.25
C ARG A 209 -4.36 5.19 -6.91
N SER A 210 -5.26 5.81 -6.16
CA SER A 210 -6.54 6.30 -6.67
C SER A 210 -6.55 7.81 -6.84
N ILE A 211 -6.81 8.28 -8.08
CA ILE A 211 -7.15 9.69 -8.35
C ILE A 211 -8.59 10.00 -7.92
N GLY A 212 -9.49 9.02 -8.08
CA GLY A 212 -10.92 9.21 -7.86
C GLY A 212 -11.31 9.38 -6.40
N ARG A 213 -10.65 8.69 -5.46
CA ARG A 213 -11.02 8.75 -4.03
C ARG A 213 -10.81 10.14 -3.41
N PRO A 214 -9.66 10.82 -3.58
CA PRO A 214 -9.50 12.19 -3.08
C PRO A 214 -10.53 13.16 -3.65
N LEU A 215 -10.86 13.03 -4.95
CA LEU A 215 -11.89 13.85 -5.60
C LEU A 215 -13.29 13.58 -5.05
N LEU A 216 -13.63 12.30 -4.82
CA LEU A 216 -14.90 11.92 -4.21
C LEU A 216 -15.00 12.49 -2.78
N TRP A 217 -13.94 12.37 -1.98
CA TRP A 217 -13.89 12.96 -0.64
C TRP A 217 -14.03 14.47 -0.67
N LEU A 218 -13.45 15.15 -1.67
CA LEU A 218 -13.59 16.59 -1.86
C LEU A 218 -15.05 16.97 -2.17
N VAL A 219 -15.74 16.19 -3.01
CA VAL A 219 -17.18 16.36 -3.28
C VAL A 219 -18.02 16.10 -2.03
N LEU A 220 -17.73 15.06 -1.25
CA LEU A 220 -18.46 14.72 -0.02
C LEU A 220 -18.19 15.69 1.14
N LEU A 221 -17.04 16.37 1.13
CA LEU A 221 -16.69 17.38 2.13
C LEU A 221 -17.69 18.54 2.12
N VAL A 222 -18.16 18.94 0.93
CA VAL A 222 -19.08 20.07 0.76
C VAL A 222 -20.41 19.86 1.51
N PRO A 223 -21.21 18.82 1.26
CA PRO A 223 -22.47 18.61 1.98
C PRO A 223 -22.26 18.27 3.46
N ALA A 224 -21.16 17.61 3.84
CA ALA A 224 -20.87 17.31 5.24
C ALA A 224 -20.68 18.60 6.07
N PHE A 225 -19.88 19.54 5.57
CA PHE A 225 -19.68 20.82 6.24
C PHE A 225 -20.91 21.73 6.13
N ALA A 226 -21.67 21.65 5.03
CA ALA A 226 -22.95 22.35 4.92
C ALA A 226 -23.94 21.94 6.03
N ALA A 227 -24.04 20.64 6.31
CA ALA A 227 -24.85 20.13 7.41
C ALA A 227 -24.33 20.59 8.77
N ALA A 228 -23.00 20.65 8.97
CA ALA A 228 -22.40 21.15 10.21
C ALA A 228 -22.69 22.64 10.42
N TYR A 229 -22.58 23.49 9.39
CA TYR A 229 -22.96 24.90 9.47
C TYR A 229 -24.44 25.08 9.77
N ALA A 230 -25.32 24.33 9.08
CA ALA A 230 -26.75 24.35 9.35
C ALA A 230 -27.05 23.93 10.80
N GLY A 231 -26.42 22.87 11.30
CA GLY A 231 -26.56 22.41 12.68
C GLY A 231 -26.14 23.47 13.71
N LEU A 232 -25.02 24.16 13.46
CA LEU A 232 -24.57 25.29 14.30
C LEU A 232 -25.55 26.46 14.28
N LEU A 233 -26.10 26.79 13.10
CA LEU A 233 -27.08 27.86 12.97
C LEU A 233 -28.39 27.52 13.68
N TYR A 234 -28.92 26.30 13.53
CA TYR A 234 -30.13 25.88 14.23
C TYR A 234 -29.92 25.77 15.74
N GLY A 235 -28.77 25.25 16.18
CA GLY A 235 -28.47 25.07 17.60
C GLY A 235 -28.09 26.36 18.34
N GLY A 236 -27.41 27.29 17.67
CA GLY A 236 -26.91 28.52 18.29
C GLY A 236 -27.71 29.78 17.94
N ARG A 237 -28.48 29.77 16.85
CA ARG A 237 -29.14 30.96 16.28
C ARG A 237 -30.54 30.65 15.72
N GLY A 238 -31.20 29.58 16.20
CA GLY A 238 -32.52 29.16 15.73
C GLY A 238 -33.57 30.28 15.71
N GLU A 239 -33.54 31.17 16.70
CA GLU A 239 -34.44 32.33 16.79
C GLU A 239 -34.16 33.41 15.73
N ALA A 240 -32.89 33.59 15.34
CA ALA A 240 -32.49 34.54 14.30
C ALA A 240 -32.79 34.02 12.88
N LEU A 241 -33.15 32.74 12.75
CA LEU A 241 -33.58 32.10 11.50
C LEU A 241 -35.09 32.21 11.26
N ALA A 242 -35.81 33.09 11.99
CA ALA A 242 -37.24 33.34 11.82
C ALA A 242 -37.53 33.98 10.44
N GLY A 243 -37.55 33.17 9.38
CA GLY A 243 -37.78 33.64 8.01
C GLY A 243 -37.43 32.59 6.97
N PRO A 244 -36.15 32.24 6.77
CA PRO A 244 -35.73 31.26 5.77
C PRO A 244 -36.25 29.84 6.08
N THR A 245 -36.81 29.19 5.05
CA THR A 245 -37.20 27.77 5.17
C THR A 245 -35.96 26.88 5.34
N PRO A 246 -36.09 25.67 5.92
CA PRO A 246 -34.94 24.78 6.10
C PRO A 246 -34.20 24.40 4.82
N ARG A 247 -34.92 24.37 3.70
CA ARG A 247 -34.30 24.16 2.38
C ARG A 247 -33.39 25.32 1.99
N VAL A 248 -33.81 26.56 2.24
CA VAL A 248 -33.00 27.75 1.96
C VAL A 248 -31.74 27.76 2.83
N VAL A 249 -31.87 27.44 4.13
CA VAL A 249 -30.71 27.32 5.04
C VAL A 249 -29.70 26.28 4.54
N LEU A 250 -30.18 25.10 4.13
CA LEU A 250 -29.29 24.06 3.60
C LEU A 250 -28.60 24.47 2.31
N VAL A 251 -29.31 25.10 1.36
CA VAL A 251 -28.73 25.56 0.09
C VAL A 251 -27.70 26.66 0.31
N GLU A 252 -27.98 27.63 1.20
CA GLU A 252 -27.04 28.71 1.51
C GLU A 252 -25.80 28.18 2.25
N CYS A 253 -25.97 27.23 3.18
CA CYS A 253 -24.84 26.54 3.83
C CYS A 253 -24.04 25.68 2.84
N LEU A 254 -24.69 25.06 1.86
CA LEU A 254 -24.03 24.31 0.79
C LEU A 254 -23.18 25.24 -0.08
N SER A 255 -23.74 26.39 -0.47
CA SER A 255 -23.01 27.41 -1.20
C SER A 255 -21.82 27.95 -0.40
N HIS A 256 -22.02 28.24 0.90
CA HIS A 256 -20.94 28.66 1.80
C HIS A 256 -19.80 27.62 1.86
N SER A 257 -20.17 26.35 2.03
CA SER A 257 -19.24 25.23 2.08
C SER A 257 -18.50 25.04 0.74
N ALA A 258 -19.20 25.16 -0.39
CA ALA A 258 -18.62 25.03 -1.72
C ALA A 258 -17.57 26.12 -2.00
N GLN A 259 -17.83 27.37 -1.60
CA GLN A 259 -16.87 28.48 -1.75
C GLN A 259 -15.54 28.23 -1.03
N ARG A 260 -15.56 27.49 0.09
CA ARG A 260 -14.34 27.15 0.85
C ARG A 260 -13.50 26.06 0.18
N VAL A 261 -14.14 25.18 -0.57
CA VAL A 261 -13.47 24.09 -1.31
C VAL A 261 -12.99 24.56 -2.68
N LEU A 262 -13.82 25.35 -3.37
CA LEU A 262 -13.56 25.90 -4.69
C LEU A 262 -13.64 27.43 -4.62
N PRO A 263 -12.53 28.12 -4.27
CA PRO A 263 -12.52 29.57 -4.12
C PRO A 263 -12.56 30.34 -5.47
N PHE A 264 -12.83 29.62 -6.56
CA PHE A 264 -12.86 30.16 -7.92
C PHE A 264 -14.16 29.71 -8.59
N GLY A 265 -14.87 30.63 -9.26
CA GLY A 265 -16.05 30.32 -10.06
C GLY A 265 -17.30 31.15 -9.69
N PRO A 266 -18.45 30.87 -10.33
CA PRO A 266 -19.69 31.65 -10.17
C PRO A 266 -20.31 31.55 -8.76
N TRP A 267 -19.72 30.74 -7.90
CA TRP A 267 -20.18 30.46 -6.54
C TRP A 267 -19.69 31.49 -5.53
N THR A 268 -18.72 32.33 -5.86
CA THR A 268 -18.25 33.41 -4.97
C THR A 268 -19.31 34.50 -4.90
N LEU A 269 -20.01 34.60 -3.76
CA LEU A 269 -20.99 35.66 -3.55
C LEU A 269 -20.27 37.00 -3.35
N THR A 270 -20.76 38.03 -4.04
CA THR A 270 -20.34 39.41 -3.83
C THR A 270 -20.82 39.92 -2.47
N PRO A 271 -20.18 40.95 -1.89
CA PRO A 271 -20.63 41.55 -0.63
C PRO A 271 -22.10 41.99 -0.65
N ALA A 272 -22.59 42.47 -1.80
CA ALA A 272 -23.99 42.83 -1.99
C ALA A 272 -24.93 41.62 -1.90
N GLN A 273 -24.54 40.47 -2.47
CA GLN A 273 -25.31 39.23 -2.39
C GLN A 273 -25.27 38.62 -0.98
N ILE A 274 -24.16 38.75 -0.25
CA ILE A 274 -24.04 38.32 1.14
C ILE A 274 -24.98 39.14 2.04
N ALA A 275 -25.05 40.46 1.82
CA ALA A 275 -25.94 41.34 2.58
C ALA A 275 -27.44 41.04 2.32
N GLN A 276 -27.78 40.50 1.16
CA GLN A 276 -29.15 40.13 0.80
C GLN A 276 -29.54 38.72 1.28
N SER A 277 -28.57 37.89 1.67
CA SER A 277 -28.81 36.52 2.13
C SER A 277 -28.90 36.48 3.66
N PRO A 278 -30.04 36.01 4.23
CA PRO A 278 -30.24 35.98 5.68
C PRO A 278 -29.31 34.97 6.37
N VAL A 279 -28.86 33.91 5.69
CA VAL A 279 -27.97 32.91 6.30
C VAL A 279 -26.51 33.30 6.15
N GLN A 280 -26.11 33.86 5.01
CA GLN A 280 -24.72 34.28 4.79
C GLN A 280 -24.34 35.47 5.69
N SER A 281 -25.27 36.40 5.91
CA SER A 281 -25.09 37.49 6.87
C SER A 281 -24.91 36.99 8.31
N LEU A 282 -25.60 35.91 8.71
CA LEU A 282 -25.41 35.30 10.03
C LEU A 282 -24.10 34.50 10.14
N LEU A 283 -23.66 33.84 9.07
CA LEU A 283 -22.41 33.09 9.04
C LEU A 283 -21.17 33.98 8.99
N GLN A 284 -21.27 35.14 8.34
CA GLN A 284 -20.12 36.01 8.06
C GLN A 284 -20.16 37.35 8.82
N GLY A 285 -21.30 37.72 9.39
CA GLY A 285 -21.51 38.99 10.09
C GLY A 285 -20.93 39.04 11.51
N PRO A 286 -21.00 40.21 12.15
CA PRO A 286 -20.62 40.38 13.54
C PRO A 286 -21.59 39.60 14.46
N THR A 287 -21.08 38.57 15.12
CA THR A 287 -21.83 37.72 16.06
C THR A 287 -21.12 37.63 17.39
N ASP A 288 -21.74 36.96 18.37
CA ASP A 288 -21.09 36.62 19.64
C ASP A 288 -19.75 35.92 19.38
N ALA A 289 -18.77 36.21 20.24
CA ALA A 289 -17.39 35.78 20.07
C ALA A 289 -17.26 34.25 19.93
N LEU A 290 -18.02 33.48 20.72
CA LEU A 290 -17.98 32.01 20.70
C LEU A 290 -18.53 31.43 19.38
N PHE A 291 -19.64 31.96 18.88
CA PHE A 291 -20.22 31.50 17.62
C PHE A 291 -19.30 31.86 16.44
N SER A 292 -18.75 33.07 16.44
CA SER A 292 -17.79 33.50 15.42
C SER A 292 -16.54 32.62 15.43
N LEU A 293 -16.02 32.30 16.62
CA LEU A 293 -14.87 31.40 16.78
C LEU A 293 -15.18 29.99 16.23
N ALA A 294 -16.35 29.44 16.54
CA ALA A 294 -16.76 28.12 16.08
C ALA A 294 -16.88 28.06 14.55
N ILE A 295 -17.55 29.02 13.91
CA ILE A 295 -17.71 29.09 12.45
C ILE A 295 -16.35 29.27 11.76
N ARG A 296 -15.49 30.17 12.28
CA ARG A 296 -14.14 30.39 11.73
C ARG A 296 -13.25 29.16 11.89
N GLY A 297 -13.32 28.48 13.04
CA GLY A 297 -12.60 27.24 13.29
C GLY A 297 -13.04 26.14 12.33
N LEU A 298 -14.35 25.96 12.15
CA LEU A 298 -14.91 24.98 11.23
C LEU A 298 -14.54 25.29 9.77
N GLY A 299 -14.60 26.55 9.35
CA GLY A 299 -14.18 26.98 8.00
C GLY A 299 -12.68 26.83 7.75
N SER A 300 -11.84 27.06 8.76
CA SER A 300 -10.40 26.85 8.67
C SER A 300 -10.07 25.36 8.52
N LEU A 301 -10.73 24.50 9.32
CA LEU A 301 -10.61 23.06 9.22
C LEU A 301 -11.07 22.54 7.85
N GLN A 302 -12.20 23.03 7.34
CA GLN A 302 -12.70 22.67 6.02
C GLN A 302 -11.69 23.02 4.92
N SER A 303 -11.16 24.23 4.95
CA SER A 303 -10.22 24.72 3.94
C SER A 303 -8.91 23.92 3.97
N LEU A 304 -8.41 23.59 5.17
CA LEU A 304 -7.24 22.73 5.35
C LEU A 304 -7.46 21.32 4.78
N LEU A 305 -8.59 20.70 5.08
CA LEU A 305 -8.94 19.37 4.55
C LEU A 305 -9.10 19.40 3.03
N ALA A 306 -9.77 20.43 2.49
CA ALA A 306 -9.92 20.60 1.05
C ALA A 306 -8.56 20.76 0.35
N LEU A 307 -7.65 21.55 0.92
CA LEU A 307 -6.30 21.73 0.42
C LEU A 307 -5.52 20.42 0.41
N ILE A 308 -5.56 19.64 1.50
CA ILE A 308 -4.92 18.32 1.59
C ILE A 308 -5.49 17.37 0.52
N LEU A 309 -6.81 17.32 0.36
CA LEU A 309 -7.46 16.47 -0.64
C LEU A 309 -7.11 16.87 -2.07
N ALA A 310 -7.12 18.16 -2.37
CA ALA A 310 -6.73 18.70 -3.67
C ALA A 310 -5.25 18.41 -3.96
N PHE A 311 -4.37 18.56 -2.97
CA PHE A 311 -2.96 18.20 -3.09
C PHE A 311 -2.77 16.70 -3.38
N LEU A 312 -3.49 15.82 -2.66
CA LEU A 312 -3.45 14.37 -2.90
C LEU A 312 -4.00 14.00 -4.28
N ALA A 313 -5.07 14.67 -4.74
CA ALA A 313 -5.58 14.52 -6.10
C ALA A 313 -4.53 14.95 -7.14
N GLY A 314 -3.88 16.11 -6.94
CA GLY A 314 -2.81 16.59 -7.83
C GLY A 314 -1.61 15.64 -7.87
N LEU A 315 -1.19 15.12 -6.71
CA LEU A 315 -0.08 14.18 -6.59
C LEU A 315 -0.39 12.86 -7.32
N SER A 316 -1.61 12.34 -7.18
CA SER A 316 -2.03 11.12 -7.88
C SER A 316 -2.14 11.33 -9.40
N ILE A 317 -2.63 12.48 -9.86
CA ILE A 317 -2.65 12.85 -11.29
C ILE A 317 -1.23 12.92 -11.84
N ARG A 318 -0.33 13.68 -11.20
CA ARG A 318 1.06 13.81 -11.63
C ARG A 318 1.74 12.45 -11.77
N ARG A 319 1.52 11.57 -10.78
CA ARG A 319 2.10 10.22 -10.75
C ARG A 319 1.55 9.32 -11.85
N ARG A 320 0.26 9.41 -12.18
CA ARG A 320 -0.35 8.57 -13.22
C ARG A 320 0.05 9.00 -14.63
N PHE A 321 0.16 10.30 -14.87
CA PHE A 321 0.47 10.85 -16.19
C PHE A 321 1.96 11.07 -16.46
N GLN A 322 2.83 10.71 -15.51
CA GLN A 322 4.30 10.83 -15.64
C GLN A 322 4.74 12.23 -16.10
N ILE A 323 4.02 13.27 -15.67
CA ILE A 323 4.35 14.65 -16.02
C ILE A 323 5.57 15.04 -15.17
N ASN A 324 6.73 15.10 -15.84
CA ASN A 324 8.00 15.53 -15.25
C ASN A 324 7.98 17.02 -14.94
#